data_AF-A0A1I4DE79-F1
#
_entry.id   AF-A0A1I4DE79-F1
#
_cell.length_a   1.000
_cell.length_b   1.000
_cell.length_c   1.000
_cell.angle_alpha   90.00
_cell.angle_beta   90.00
_cell.angle_gamma   90.00
#
_symmetry.space_group_name_H-M   'P 1'
#
loop_
_entity.id
_entity.type
_entity.pdbx_description
1 polymer ?
#
loop_
_entity_poly.entity_id
_entity_poly.type
_entity_poly.pdbx_seq_one_letter_code
_entity_poly.pdbx_strand_id
1 'polypeptide(L)'
;MVMYMVKTPSWPVDLLRALIDRILDETGMSQSQLAALVPMDQSQLSRWKSGGSRPRFESLEALGRALREKYSHLNIGPDELVIAGGYKIDHDQNPEKLETENISPPQSVIEAALNEQLEARLAAMQSNQDELLREIKKLSRQVDDLHRKHEQGRSETDNRESA
;
A
#
# COMPACT_ATOMS: atom_id res chain seq x y z
N MET A 1 -46.37 14.95 -15.46
CA MET A 1 -45.11 14.71 -14.71
C MET A 1 -44.62 13.32 -15.10
N VAL A 2 -43.67 13.23 -16.03
CA VAL A 2 -43.16 11.95 -16.50
C VAL A 2 -42.12 11.48 -15.49
N MET A 3 -42.42 10.42 -14.72
CA MET A 3 -41.42 9.73 -13.92
C MET A 3 -40.47 9.01 -14.88
N TYR A 4 -39.26 9.54 -15.03
CA TYR A 4 -38.19 8.80 -15.70
C TYR A 4 -37.73 7.68 -14.78
N MET A 5 -37.99 6.44 -15.18
CA MET A 5 -37.44 5.26 -14.54
C MET A 5 -35.92 5.25 -14.77
N VAL A 6 -35.15 5.43 -13.70
CA VAL A 6 -33.68 5.35 -13.74
C VAL A 6 -33.31 3.90 -14.01
N LYS A 7 -32.76 3.62 -15.19
CA LYS A 7 -32.22 2.30 -15.50
C LYS A 7 -30.99 2.07 -14.64
N THR A 8 -31.09 1.19 -13.65
CA THR A 8 -29.94 0.72 -12.89
C THR A 8 -28.98 0.00 -13.84
N PRO A 9 -27.68 0.36 -13.84
CA PRO A 9 -26.70 -0.34 -14.66
C PRO A 9 -26.66 -1.83 -14.30
N SER A 10 -26.52 -2.71 -15.29
CA SER A 10 -26.45 -4.16 -15.08
C SER A 10 -25.09 -4.65 -14.57
N TRP A 11 -24.21 -3.74 -14.17
CA TRP A 11 -22.82 -4.00 -13.78
C TRP A 11 -22.50 -3.18 -12.51
N PRO A 12 -21.51 -3.59 -11.69
CA PRO A 12 -21.30 -3.03 -10.35
C PRO A 12 -20.64 -1.63 -10.39
N VAL A 13 -21.38 -0.64 -10.87
CA VAL A 13 -20.92 0.74 -11.03
C VAL A 13 -20.40 1.35 -9.73
N ASP A 14 -21.04 1.04 -8.60
CA ASP A 14 -20.69 1.62 -7.31
C ASP A 14 -19.32 1.13 -6.81
N LEU A 15 -18.97 -0.13 -7.10
CA LEU A 15 -17.64 -0.67 -6.77
C LEU A 15 -16.56 0.02 -7.58
N LEU A 16 -16.75 0.16 -8.90
CA LEU A 16 -15.78 0.85 -9.74
C LEU A 16 -15.66 2.33 -9.37
N ARG A 17 -16.79 2.99 -9.09
CA ARG A 17 -16.80 4.39 -8.66
C ARG A 17 -15.99 4.57 -7.38
N ALA A 18 -16.27 3.77 -6.36
CA ALA A 18 -15.56 3.82 -5.08
C ALA A 18 -14.06 3.57 -5.25
N LEU A 19 -13.68 2.60 -6.10
CA LEU A 19 -12.27 2.33 -6.40
C LEU A 19 -11.59 3.51 -7.09
N ILE A 20 -12.24 4.13 -8.08
CA ILE A 20 -11.70 5.32 -8.75
C ILE A 20 -11.58 6.49 -7.77
N ASP A 21 -12.59 6.73 -6.93
CA ASP A 21 -12.56 7.80 -5.94
C ASP A 21 -11.40 7.60 -4.94
N ARG A 22 -11.19 6.37 -4.49
CA ARG A 22 -10.04 6.02 -3.64
C ARG A 22 -8.70 6.27 -4.33
N ILE A 23 -8.56 5.89 -5.60
CA ILE A 23 -7.32 6.15 -6.37
C ILE A 23 -7.05 7.65 -6.46
N LEU A 24 -8.07 8.47 -6.75
CA LEU A 24 -7.92 9.92 -6.86
C LEU A 24 -7.53 10.55 -5.51
N ASP A 25 -8.13 10.09 -4.40
CA ASP A 25 -7.82 10.57 -3.06
C ASP A 25 -6.38 10.21 -2.64
N GLU A 26 -5.96 8.95 -2.82
CA GLU A 26 -4.62 8.50 -2.42
C GLU A 26 -3.50 9.06 -3.31
N THR A 27 -3.77 9.33 -4.59
CA THR A 27 -2.76 9.88 -5.53
C THR A 27 -2.75 11.41 -5.61
N GLY A 28 -3.82 12.07 -5.15
CA GLY A 28 -4.04 13.50 -5.36
C GLY A 28 -4.22 13.90 -6.82
N MET A 29 -4.44 12.94 -7.73
CA MET A 29 -4.60 13.21 -9.16
C MET A 29 -5.98 13.78 -9.46
N SER A 30 -6.05 14.64 -10.47
CA SER A 30 -7.34 14.99 -11.08
C SER A 30 -7.84 13.86 -11.98
N GLN A 31 -9.14 13.86 -12.25
CA GLN A 31 -9.75 12.87 -13.16
C GLN A 31 -9.14 12.91 -14.57
N SER A 32 -8.73 14.08 -15.06
CA SER A 32 -8.07 14.19 -16.38
C SER A 32 -6.64 13.64 -16.35
N GLN A 33 -5.92 13.81 -15.24
CA GLN A 33 -4.59 13.22 -15.07
C GLN A 33 -4.65 11.70 -14.98
N LEU A 34 -5.64 11.15 -14.25
CA LEU A 34 -5.85 9.71 -14.16
C LEU A 34 -6.20 9.11 -15.54
N ALA A 35 -7.09 9.78 -16.28
CA ALA A 35 -7.41 9.39 -17.65
C ALA A 35 -6.15 9.41 -18.54
N ALA A 36 -5.30 10.43 -18.42
CA ALA A 36 -4.07 10.58 -19.20
C ALA A 36 -2.98 9.53 -18.90
N LEU A 37 -3.12 8.68 -17.87
CA LEU A 37 -2.24 7.53 -17.67
C LEU A 37 -2.36 6.49 -18.78
N VAL A 38 -3.50 6.47 -19.46
CA VAL A 38 -3.82 5.63 -20.62
C VAL A 38 -4.23 6.58 -21.74
N PRO A 39 -4.12 6.24 -23.03
CA PRO A 39 -4.67 7.07 -24.11
C PRO A 39 -6.21 7.03 -24.11
N MET A 40 -6.85 7.57 -23.07
CA MET A 40 -8.30 7.67 -22.91
C MET A 40 -8.74 9.10 -22.57
N ASP A 41 -9.96 9.45 -22.97
CA ASP A 41 -10.53 10.79 -22.73
C ASP A 41 -11.16 10.89 -21.33
N GLN A 42 -11.08 12.06 -20.69
CA GLN A 42 -11.65 12.30 -19.36
C GLN A 42 -13.17 12.05 -19.31
N SER A 43 -13.89 12.29 -20.42
CA SER A 43 -15.31 12.00 -20.52
C SER A 43 -15.62 10.50 -20.46
N GLN A 44 -14.72 9.63 -20.91
CA GLN A 44 -14.90 8.17 -20.81
C GLN A 44 -14.86 7.75 -19.33
N LEU A 45 -13.88 8.23 -18.58
CA LEU A 45 -13.77 7.95 -17.15
C LEU A 45 -15.00 8.50 -16.38
N SER A 46 -15.52 9.67 -16.77
CA SER A 46 -16.74 10.24 -16.20
C SER A 46 -17.98 9.38 -16.47
N ARG A 47 -18.11 8.83 -17.69
CA ARG A 47 -19.18 7.90 -18.03
C ARG A 47 -19.07 6.58 -17.27
N TRP A 48 -17.86 6.10 -16.97
CA TRP A 48 -17.66 4.91 -16.13
C TRP A 48 -18.14 5.17 -14.71
N LYS A 49 -17.70 6.26 -14.07
CA LYS A 49 -18.12 6.61 -12.70
C LYS A 49 -19.62 6.80 -12.57
N SER A 50 -20.26 7.43 -13.55
CA SER A 50 -21.72 7.66 -13.56
C SER A 50 -22.53 6.45 -13.97
N GLY A 51 -21.90 5.37 -14.45
CA GLY A 51 -22.60 4.20 -14.97
C GLY A 51 -23.18 4.38 -16.37
N GLY A 52 -22.90 5.51 -17.03
CA GLY A 52 -23.36 5.80 -18.40
C GLY A 52 -22.76 4.89 -19.46
N SER A 53 -21.62 4.26 -19.18
CA SER A 53 -21.06 3.19 -20.02
C SER A 53 -20.21 2.22 -19.20
N ARG A 54 -20.31 0.94 -19.50
CA ARG A 54 -19.41 -0.08 -18.93
C ARG A 54 -18.00 0.06 -19.55
N PRO A 55 -16.93 0.11 -18.75
CA PRO A 55 -15.56 0.05 -19.27
C PRO A 55 -15.29 -1.26 -20.01
N ARG A 56 -14.39 -1.25 -21.00
CA ARG A 56 -13.91 -2.50 -21.61
C ARG A 56 -12.84 -3.14 -20.74
N PHE A 57 -12.70 -4.47 -20.86
CA PHE A 57 -11.71 -5.24 -20.11
C PHE A 57 -10.29 -4.71 -20.33
N GLU A 58 -9.91 -4.50 -21.60
CA GLU A 58 -8.57 -4.08 -22.01
C GLU A 58 -8.24 -2.67 -21.48
N SER A 59 -9.25 -1.81 -21.35
CA SER A 59 -9.06 -0.45 -20.83
C SER A 59 -8.85 -0.45 -19.31
N LEU A 60 -9.53 -1.34 -18.57
CA LEU A 60 -9.30 -1.52 -17.13
C LEU A 60 -7.93 -2.13 -16.87
N GLU A 61 -7.56 -3.14 -17.66
CA GLU A 61 -6.25 -3.78 -17.55
C GLU A 61 -5.11 -2.79 -17.84
N ALA A 62 -5.22 -2.00 -18.92
CA ALA A 62 -4.24 -0.97 -19.26
C ALA A 62 -4.11 0.08 -18.15
N LEU A 63 -5.23 0.53 -17.57
CA LEU A 63 -5.23 1.49 -16.47
C LEU A 63 -4.59 0.91 -15.21
N GLY A 64 -4.90 -0.35 -14.86
CA GLY A 64 -4.31 -1.01 -13.70
C GLY A 64 -2.82 -1.28 -13.86
N ARG A 65 -2.35 -1.62 -15.07
CA ARG A 65 -0.91 -1.74 -15.36
C ARG A 65 -0.20 -0.40 -15.20
N ALA A 66 -0.76 0.67 -15.75
CA ALA A 66 -0.19 2.02 -15.64
C ALA A 66 -0.15 2.52 -14.19
N LEU A 67 -1.20 2.23 -13.40
CA LEU A 67 -1.24 2.54 -11.97
C LEU A 67 -0.20 1.74 -11.19
N ARG A 68 -0.07 0.43 -11.44
CA ARG A 68 0.93 -0.41 -10.76
C ARG A 68 2.36 0.05 -11.05
N GLU A 69 2.65 0.49 -12.27
CA GLU A 69 3.97 0.98 -12.68
C GLU A 69 4.33 2.30 -11.99
N LYS A 70 3.39 3.25 -11.93
CA LYS A 70 3.65 4.58 -11.34
C LYS A 70 3.45 4.64 -9.82
N TYR A 71 2.55 3.82 -9.28
CA TYR A 71 2.07 3.87 -7.90
C TYR A 71 2.03 2.48 -7.27
N SER A 72 3.17 1.79 -7.26
CA SER A 72 3.31 0.43 -6.74
C SER A 72 2.89 0.27 -5.26
N HIS A 73 2.91 1.35 -4.48
CA HIS A 73 2.54 1.36 -3.06
C HIS A 73 1.02 1.28 -2.81
N LEU A 74 0.17 1.59 -3.80
CA LEU A 74 -1.29 1.56 -3.63
C LEU A 74 -1.83 0.13 -3.53
N ASN A 75 -1.05 -0.86 -3.97
CA ASN A 75 -1.47 -2.25 -4.10
C ASN A 75 -2.79 -2.39 -4.91
N ILE A 76 -2.94 -1.54 -5.94
CA ILE A 76 -4.03 -1.59 -6.90
C ILE A 76 -3.42 -2.01 -8.24
N GLY A 77 -3.76 -3.21 -8.67
CA GLY A 77 -3.34 -3.79 -9.93
C GLY A 77 -4.45 -3.83 -10.99
N PRO A 78 -4.17 -4.48 -12.13
CA PRO A 78 -5.16 -4.77 -13.16
C PRO A 78 -6.36 -5.55 -12.62
N ASP A 79 -6.10 -6.49 -11.71
CA ASP A 79 -7.10 -7.44 -11.24
C ASP A 79 -8.21 -6.75 -10.44
N GLU A 80 -7.85 -5.84 -9.54
CA GLU A 80 -8.80 -5.06 -8.74
C GLU A 80 -9.73 -4.22 -9.60
N LEU A 81 -9.20 -3.57 -10.65
CA LEU A 81 -9.99 -2.75 -11.57
C LEU A 81 -10.93 -3.60 -12.42
N VAL A 82 -10.46 -4.74 -12.92
CA VAL A 82 -11.24 -5.69 -13.72
C VAL A 82 -12.40 -6.26 -12.89
N ILE A 83 -12.13 -6.69 -11.66
CA ILE A 83 -13.15 -7.18 -10.72
C ILE A 83 -14.17 -6.08 -10.41
N ALA A 84 -13.73 -4.86 -10.14
CA ALA A 84 -14.62 -3.72 -9.88
C ALA A 84 -15.47 -3.36 -11.11
N GLY A 85 -15.00 -3.63 -12.33
CA GLY A 85 -15.76 -3.53 -13.58
C GLY A 85 -16.77 -4.67 -13.80
N GLY A 86 -16.88 -5.62 -12.86
CA GLY A 86 -17.77 -6.78 -12.90
C GLY A 86 -17.32 -7.86 -13.89
N TYR A 87 -16.03 -7.90 -14.22
CA TYR A 87 -15.45 -8.97 -15.01
C TYR A 87 -14.95 -10.08 -14.09
N LYS A 88 -15.02 -11.33 -14.56
CA LYS A 88 -14.42 -12.47 -13.88
C LYS A 88 -13.01 -12.62 -14.43
N ILE A 89 -12.03 -12.72 -13.54
CA ILE A 89 -10.67 -13.09 -13.91
C ILE A 89 -10.60 -14.59 -13.75
N ASP A 90 -10.60 -15.29 -14.88
CA ASP A 90 -10.31 -16.71 -14.89
C ASP A 90 -8.80 -16.86 -14.65
N HIS A 91 -8.40 -16.87 -13.37
CA HIS A 91 -7.03 -17.18 -12.95
C HIS A 91 -6.58 -18.60 -13.33
N ASP A 92 -7.47 -19.39 -13.94
CA ASP A 92 -7.24 -20.78 -14.34
C ASP A 92 -6.58 -20.92 -15.73
N GLN A 93 -6.32 -19.81 -16.43
CA GLN A 93 -5.41 -19.82 -17.58
C GLN A 93 -3.97 -19.63 -17.11
N ASN A 94 -3.45 -20.62 -16.39
CA ASN A 94 -2.01 -20.81 -16.25
C ASN A 94 -1.45 -21.29 -17.60
N PRO A 95 -0.61 -20.52 -18.31
CA PRO A 95 0.02 -20.97 -19.55
C PRO A 95 1.15 -22.01 -19.34
N GLU A 96 1.37 -22.53 -18.12
CA GLU A 96 2.31 -23.64 -17.85
C GLU A 96 1.76 -25.03 -18.24
N LYS A 97 1.18 -25.14 -19.43
CA LYS A 97 1.14 -26.43 -20.14
C LYS A 97 2.10 -26.40 -21.32
N LEU A 98 3.33 -25.97 -21.03
CA LEU A 98 4.52 -26.34 -21.81
C LEU A 98 5.32 -27.29 -20.94
N GLU A 99 5.48 -28.49 -21.48
CA GLU A 99 6.17 -29.64 -20.96
C GLU A 99 7.58 -29.29 -20.45
N THR A 100 7.73 -29.04 -19.15
CA THR A 100 9.01 -29.18 -18.47
C THR A 100 8.95 -30.41 -17.59
N GLU A 101 9.71 -31.41 -18.01
CA GLU A 101 10.05 -32.61 -17.26
C GLU A 101 10.55 -32.24 -15.84
N ASN A 102 9.62 -32.32 -14.90
CA ASN A 102 9.71 -33.04 -13.65
C ASN A 102 11.12 -33.39 -13.14
N ILE A 103 11.80 -32.41 -12.54
CA ILE A 103 12.71 -32.65 -11.40
C ILE A 103 12.41 -31.57 -10.36
N SER A 104 11.24 -31.65 -9.73
CA SER A 104 10.91 -30.82 -8.58
C SER A 104 11.74 -31.29 -7.37
N PRO A 105 12.57 -30.45 -6.73
CA PRO A 105 13.20 -30.81 -5.48
C PRO A 105 12.12 -31.04 -4.41
N PRO A 106 12.31 -31.99 -3.49
CA PRO A 106 11.31 -32.33 -2.48
C PRO A 106 10.98 -31.09 -1.63
N GLN A 107 9.68 -30.74 -1.55
CA GLN A 107 9.15 -29.56 -0.85
C GLN A 107 9.70 -29.38 0.58
N SER A 108 10.10 -30.48 1.24
CA SER A 108 10.70 -30.49 2.57
C SER A 108 12.03 -29.72 2.69
N VAL A 109 12.81 -29.59 1.61
CA VAL A 109 14.10 -28.88 1.65
C VAL A 109 13.89 -27.36 1.57
N ILE A 110 12.85 -26.92 0.86
CA ILE A 110 12.51 -25.49 0.71
C ILE A 110 11.93 -24.95 2.03
N GLU A 111 11.07 -25.72 2.70
CA GLU A 111 10.50 -25.32 3.99
C GLU A 111 11.54 -25.21 5.11
N ALA A 112 12.52 -26.12 5.14
CA ALA A 112 13.60 -26.08 6.14
C ALA A 112 14.47 -24.82 5.98
N ALA A 113 14.88 -24.49 4.74
CA ALA A 113 15.68 -23.31 4.46
C ALA A 113 14.93 -22.00 4.76
N LEU A 114 13.62 -21.97 4.48
CA LEU A 114 12.78 -20.81 4.77
C LEU A 114 12.61 -20.58 6.28
N ASN A 115 12.42 -21.66 7.05
CA ASN A 115 12.31 -21.57 8.50
C ASN A 115 13.64 -21.11 9.15
N GLU A 116 14.78 -21.62 8.69
CA GLU A 116 16.09 -21.17 9.17
C GLU A 116 16.31 -19.67 8.89
N GLN A 117 15.91 -19.20 7.71
CA GLN A 117 15.98 -17.77 7.37
C GLN A 117 15.04 -16.91 8.24
N LEU A 118 13.86 -17.44 8.57
CA LEU A 118 12.89 -16.76 9.43
C LEU A 118 13.43 -16.62 10.86
N GLU A 119 13.99 -17.69 11.43
CA GLU A 119 14.58 -17.69 12.77
C GLU A 119 15.77 -16.73 12.87
N ALA A 120 16.68 -16.74 11.88
CA ALA A 120 17.80 -15.81 11.83
C ALA A 120 17.33 -14.34 11.81
N ARG A 121 16.25 -14.05 11.06
CA ARG A 121 15.67 -12.71 10.99
C ARG A 121 15.02 -12.29 12.32
N LEU A 122 14.34 -13.20 13.01
CA LEU A 122 13.75 -12.94 14.32
C LEU A 122 14.83 -12.69 15.37
N ALA A 123 15.91 -13.47 15.37
CA ALA A 123 17.04 -13.28 16.28
C ALA A 123 17.73 -11.91 16.06
N ALA A 124 17.94 -11.52 14.80
CA ALA A 124 18.50 -10.20 14.48
C ALA A 124 17.60 -9.05 14.95
N MET A 125 16.28 -9.21 14.83
CA MET A 125 15.31 -8.21 15.29
C MET A 125 15.32 -8.06 16.81
N GLN A 126 15.43 -9.17 17.55
CA GLN A 126 15.56 -9.17 19.01
C GLN A 126 16.86 -8.50 19.46
N SER A 127 17.99 -8.81 18.80
CA SER A 127 19.27 -8.16 19.11
C SER A 127 19.21 -6.64 18.91
N ASN A 128 18.57 -6.18 17.83
CA ASN A 128 18.38 -4.74 17.59
C ASN A 128 17.50 -4.09 18.66
N GLN A 129 16.46 -4.80 19.13
CA GLN A 129 15.58 -4.30 20.19
C GLN A 129 16.35 -4.13 21.52
N ASP A 130 17.20 -5.09 21.87
CA ASP A 130 18.03 -5.01 23.08
C ASP A 130 19.07 -3.88 23.02
N GLU A 131 19.65 -3.63 21.85
CA GLU A 131 20.58 -2.53 21.64
C GLU A 131 19.89 -1.17 21.84
N LEU A 132 18.71 -0.98 21.23
CA LEU A 132 17.90 0.23 21.43
C LEU A 132 17.53 0.46 22.89
N LEU A 133 17.17 -0.60 23.64
CA LEU A 133 16.88 -0.49 25.07
C LEU A 133 18.11 -0.06 25.88
N ARG A 134 19.31 -0.52 25.51
CA ARG A 134 20.56 -0.07 26.14
C ARG A 134 20.83 1.40 25.87
N GLU A 135 20.59 1.88 24.64
CA GLU A 135 20.75 3.29 24.30
C GLU A 135 19.77 4.19 25.07
N ILE A 136 18.48 3.80 25.13
CA ILE A 136 17.46 4.54 25.90
C ILE A 136 17.88 4.68 27.36
N LYS A 137 18.40 3.60 27.96
CA LYS A 137 18.87 3.61 29.35
C LYS A 137 20.10 4.50 29.55
N LYS A 138 21.01 4.54 28.57
CA LYS A 138 22.20 5.41 28.59
C LYS A 138 21.79 6.88 28.50
N LEU A 139 20.90 7.22 27.57
CA LEU A 139 20.37 8.58 27.41
C LEU A 139 19.63 9.05 28.67
N SER A 140 18.81 8.18 29.28
CA SER A 140 18.10 8.52 30.52
C SER A 140 19.06 8.91 31.65
N ARG A 141 20.16 8.16 31.83
CA ARG A 141 21.20 8.52 32.82
C ARG A 141 21.88 9.86 32.51
N GLN A 142 22.13 10.15 31.23
CA GLN A 142 22.73 11.42 30.83
C GLN A 142 21.79 12.60 31.13
N VAL A 143 20.49 12.43 30.94
CA VAL A 143 19.47 13.43 31.30
C VAL A 143 19.46 13.65 32.81
N ASP A 144 19.46 12.58 33.61
CA ASP A 144 19.50 12.68 35.08
C ASP A 144 20.77 13.40 35.58
N ASP A 145 21.93 13.11 34.98
CA ASP A 145 23.20 13.77 35.32
C ASP A 145 23.20 15.25 34.93
N LEU A 146 22.60 15.60 33.78
CA LEU A 146 22.43 17.00 33.37
C LEU A 146 21.48 17.76 34.30
N HIS A 147 20.38 17.13 34.72
CA HIS A 147 19.46 17.71 35.70
C HIS A 147 20.15 17.99 37.03
N ARG A 148 20.92 17.04 37.58
CA ARG A 148 21.69 17.26 38.81
C ARG A 148 22.71 18.40 38.68
N LYS A 149 23.43 18.49 37.55
CA LYS A 149 24.37 19.60 37.31
C LYS A 149 23.67 20.95 37.28
N HIS A 150 22.47 21.02 36.68
CA HIS A 150 21.69 22.24 36.63
C HIS A 150 21.15 22.66 38.00
N GLU A 151 20.73 21.72 38.85
CA GLU A 151 20.31 21.99 40.24
C GLU A 151 21.46 22.48 41.12
N GLN A 152 22.66 21.90 40.97
CA GLN A 152 23.86 22.35 41.66
C GLN A 152 24.26 23.77 41.24
N GLY A 153 24.25 24.07 39.93
CA GLY A 153 24.58 25.39 39.42
C GLY A 153 23.62 26.49 39.91
N ARG A 154 22.32 26.21 40.02
CA ARG A 154 21.33 27.16 40.59
C ARG A 154 21.58 27.47 42.06
N SER A 155 21.98 26.46 42.85
CA SER A 155 22.27 26.65 44.27
C SER A 155 23.52 27.52 44.51
N GLU A 156 24.48 27.50 43.57
CA GLU A 156 25.66 28.36 43.63
C GLU A 156 25.38 29.81 43.22
N THR A 157 24.43 30.05 42.29
CA THR A 157 24.04 31.42 41.90
C THR A 157 23.27 32.14 43.00
N ASP A 158 22.33 31.47 43.69
CA ASP A 158 21.52 32.09 44.75
C ASP A 158 22.37 32.47 45.98
N ASN A 159 23.41 31.69 46.31
CA ASN A 159 24.33 32.02 47.40
C ASN A 159 25.26 33.21 47.11
N ARG A 160 25.45 33.57 45.83
CA ARG A 160 26.31 34.70 45.44
C ARG A 160 25.60 36.05 45.50
N GLU A 161 24.28 36.10 45.42
CA GLU A 161 23.50 37.34 45.54
C GLU A 161 23.19 37.74 46.98
N SER A 162 23.41 36.86 47.96
CA SER A 162 23.12 37.11 49.38
C SER A 162 24.34 37.55 50.21
N ALA A 163 25.51 37.69 49.59
CA ALA A 163 26.78 38.08 50.24
C ALA A 163 27.23 39.47 49.77
#